data_AF-A0A5A7W8D3-F1
#
_entry.id   AF-A0A5A7W8D3-F1
#
_cell.length_a   1.000
_cell.length_b   1.000
_cell.length_c   1.000
_cell.angle_alpha   90.00
_cell.angle_beta   90.00
_cell.angle_gamma   90.00
#
_symmetry.space_group_name_H-M   'P 1'
#
loop_
_entity.id
_entity.type
_entity.pdbx_description
1 polymer ?
#
loop_
_entity_poly.entity_id
_entity_poly.type
_entity_poly.pdbx_seq_one_letter_code
_entity_poly.pdbx_strand_id
1 'polypeptide(L)'
;MTKYVDDKRLYARPEAAAARLLEIAKALRVDQGHMPVGEWNGTFLKGGAGTVAEYTAGRDHLIESGVIKMHECGSMFRWKNDDAAHFNAEDR
;
A
#
# COMPACT_ATOMS: atom_id res chain seq x y z
N MET A 1 28.86 -12.25 6.65
CA MET A 1 27.81 -11.24 6.47
C MET A 1 26.66 -11.59 7.41
N THR A 2 26.69 -11.05 8.62
CA THR A 2 25.79 -11.43 9.71
C THR A 2 24.39 -10.89 9.41
N LYS A 3 23.47 -11.79 9.08
CA LYS A 3 22.06 -11.50 8.84
C LYS A 3 21.42 -11.21 10.21
N TYR A 4 21.35 -9.93 10.59
CA TYR A 4 20.58 -9.52 11.77
C TYR A 4 19.09 -9.77 11.50
N VAL A 5 18.65 -10.99 11.82
CA VAL A 5 17.25 -11.28 12.12
C VAL A 5 17.00 -10.59 13.46
N ASP A 6 16.59 -9.33 13.35
CA ASP A 6 16.00 -8.61 14.46
C ASP A 6 14.63 -9.24 14.69
N ASP A 7 14.56 -10.07 15.73
CA ASP A 7 13.38 -10.84 16.17
C ASP A 7 12.21 -9.92 16.63
N LYS A 8 12.36 -8.59 16.53
CA LYS A 8 11.36 -7.57 16.86
C LYS A 8 10.86 -6.77 15.65
N ARG A 9 11.02 -7.28 14.42
CA ARG A 9 10.43 -6.64 13.24
C ARG A 9 8.91 -6.74 13.30
N LEU A 10 8.28 -5.66 13.79
CA LEU A 10 6.83 -5.45 13.84
C LEU A 10 6.14 -5.71 12.49
N TYR A 11 6.86 -5.61 11.37
CA TYR A 11 6.35 -5.78 10.01
C TYR A 11 6.94 -6.98 9.26
N ALA A 12 7.59 -7.92 9.96
CA ALA A 12 8.02 -9.19 9.36
C ALA A 12 6.84 -10.01 8.83
N ARG A 13 5.63 -9.79 9.36
CA ARG A 13 4.39 -10.35 8.84
C ARG A 13 3.81 -9.42 7.77
N PRO A 14 3.52 -9.92 6.56
CA PRO A 14 2.94 -9.11 5.49
C PRO A 14 1.61 -8.46 5.88
N GLU A 15 0.79 -9.13 6.70
CA GLU A 15 -0.45 -8.55 7.25
C GLU A 15 -0.21 -7.30 8.11
N ALA A 16 0.83 -7.33 8.97
CA ALA A 16 1.15 -6.19 9.84
C ALA A 16 1.69 -5.01 9.02
N ALA A 17 2.51 -5.30 8.01
CA ALA A 17 2.97 -4.31 7.04
C ALA A 17 1.79 -3.71 6.26
N ALA A 18 0.89 -4.55 5.75
CA ALA A 18 -0.32 -4.15 5.03
C ALA A 18 -1.23 -3.26 5.88
N ALA A 19 -1.47 -3.61 7.15
CA ALA A 19 -2.26 -2.80 8.07
C ALA A 19 -1.63 -1.41 8.28
N ARG A 20 -0.31 -1.33 8.47
CA ARG A 20 0.37 -0.04 8.62
C ARG A 20 0.32 0.80 7.35
N LEU A 21 0.50 0.16 6.20
CA LEU A 21 0.38 0.79 4.89
C LEU A 21 -1.02 1.34 4.65
N LEU A 22 -2.07 0.63 5.08
CA LEU A 22 -3.46 1.08 5.05
C LEU A 22 -3.67 2.35 5.90
N GLU A 23 -3.13 2.37 7.12
CA GLU A 23 -3.22 3.53 8.00
C GLU A 23 -2.53 4.76 7.41
N ILE A 24 -1.36 4.57 6.79
CA ILE A 24 -0.66 5.64 6.07
C ILE A 24 -1.49 6.12 4.88
N ALA A 25 -2.09 5.20 4.11
CA ALA A 25 -2.94 5.54 2.99
C ALA A 25 -4.16 6.38 3.41
N LYS A 26 -4.80 6.03 4.53
CA LYS A 26 -5.87 6.84 5.12
C LYS A 26 -5.36 8.22 5.58
N ALA A 27 -4.20 8.28 6.23
CA ALA A 27 -3.61 9.52 6.73
C ALA A 27 -3.20 10.47 5.60
N LEU A 28 -2.70 9.94 4.48
CA LEU A 28 -2.40 10.68 3.25
C LEU A 28 -3.68 11.15 2.52
N ARG A 29 -4.88 10.88 3.07
CA ARG A 29 -6.17 11.18 2.46
C ARG A 29 -6.23 10.73 1.01
N VAL A 30 -5.80 9.49 0.76
CA VAL A 30 -5.99 8.78 -0.51
C VAL A 30 -7.48 8.45 -0.70
N ASP A 31 -8.40 9.28 -0.22
CA ASP A 31 -9.84 9.14 -0.38
C ASP A 31 -10.26 9.54 -1.81
N GLN A 32 -9.42 10.30 -2.52
CA GLN A 32 -9.58 10.61 -3.95
C GLN A 32 -9.04 9.51 -4.88
N GLY A 33 -8.81 8.31 -4.36
CA GLY A 33 -8.42 7.16 -5.17
C GLY A 33 -6.97 7.16 -5.66
N HIS A 34 -6.16 8.20 -5.44
CA HIS A 34 -4.78 8.25 -5.95
C HIS A 34 -3.71 8.15 -4.86
N MET A 35 -2.93 7.08 -4.88
CA MET A 35 -1.85 6.81 -3.94
C MET A 35 -0.48 6.89 -4.64
N PRO A 36 0.26 8.00 -4.52
CA PRO A 36 1.59 8.10 -5.10
C PRO A 36 2.55 7.17 -4.36
N VAL A 37 3.19 6.26 -5.10
CA VAL A 37 4.11 5.25 -4.55
C VAL A 37 5.24 5.88 -3.76
N GLY A 38 5.78 7.01 -4.23
CA GLY A 38 6.89 7.71 -3.60
C GLY A 38 6.54 8.24 -2.20
N GLU A 39 5.37 8.84 -2.03
CA GLU A 39 4.95 9.41 -0.74
C GLU A 39 4.51 8.32 0.23
N TRP A 40 3.87 7.27 -0.29
CA TRP A 40 3.46 6.13 0.51
C TRP A 40 4.66 5.34 1.05
N ASN A 41 5.61 4.99 0.17
CA ASN A 41 6.87 4.36 0.55
C ASN A 41 7.69 5.29 1.47
N GLY A 42 7.79 6.58 1.12
CA GLY A 42 8.52 7.57 1.89
C GLY A 42 8.01 7.68 3.33
N THR A 43 6.68 7.71 3.51
CA THR A 43 6.06 7.78 4.85
C THR A 43 6.26 6.50 5.65
N PHE A 44 6.17 5.33 5.00
CA PHE A 44 6.42 4.03 5.64
C PHE A 44 7.88 3.90 6.13
N LEU A 45 8.84 4.34 5.31
CA LEU A 45 10.27 4.29 5.65
C LEU A 45 10.68 5.38 6.64
N LYS A 46 10.21 6.63 6.48
CA LYS A 46 10.57 7.76 7.36
C LYS A 46 10.11 7.58 8.80
N GLY A 47 9.03 6.83 9.03
CA GLY A 47 8.56 6.52 10.39
C GLY A 47 9.48 5.58 11.18
N GLY A 48 10.58 5.11 10.60
CA GLY A 48 11.44 4.07 11.19
C GLY A 48 10.72 2.73 11.36
N ALA A 49 9.58 2.57 10.69
CA ALA A 49 8.65 1.49 10.91
C ALA A 49 9.15 0.21 10.22
N GLY A 50 9.48 0.24 8.93
CA GLY A 50 9.87 -0.97 8.20
C GLY A 50 10.93 -0.74 7.13
N THR A 51 11.31 -1.83 6.49
CA THR A 51 12.25 -1.87 5.36
C THR A 51 11.53 -1.91 4.02
N VAL A 52 12.25 -1.66 2.92
CA VAL A 52 11.72 -1.77 1.54
C VAL A 52 11.16 -3.17 1.27
N ALA A 53 11.76 -4.21 1.86
CA ALA A 53 11.26 -5.59 1.72
C ALA A 53 9.89 -5.78 2.40
N GLU A 54 9.71 -5.21 3.59
CA GLU A 54 8.44 -5.26 4.33
C GLU A 54 7.37 -4.42 3.66
N TYR A 55 7.73 -3.24 3.13
CA TYR A 55 6.85 -2.45 2.25
C TYR A 55 6.36 -3.28 1.06
N THR A 56 7.28 -3.96 0.38
CA THR A 56 6.95 -4.77 -0.79
C THR A 56 6.02 -5.91 -0.42
N ALA A 57 6.30 -6.63 0.67
CA ALA A 57 5.46 -7.73 1.15
C ALA A 57 4.04 -7.25 1.57
N GLY A 58 3.94 -6.13 2.28
CA GLY A 58 2.65 -5.56 2.67
C GLY A 58 1.85 -5.03 1.48
N ARG A 59 2.53 -4.40 0.51
CA ARG A 59 1.93 -3.94 -0.74
C ARG A 59 1.36 -5.11 -1.55
N ASP A 60 2.16 -6.15 -1.74
CA ASP A 60 1.74 -7.34 -2.49
C ASP A 60 0.50 -7.97 -1.84
N HIS A 61 0.53 -8.12 -0.52
CA HIS A 61 -0.61 -8.62 0.24
C HIS A 61 -1.87 -7.77 0.08
N LEU A 62 -1.77 -6.44 0.01
CA LEU A 62 -2.91 -5.54 -0.25
C LEU A 62 -3.46 -5.68 -1.68
N ILE A 63 -2.59 -5.96 -2.65
CA ILE A 63 -2.99 -6.23 -4.05
C ILE A 63 -3.69 -7.59 -4.14
N GLU A 64 -3.09 -8.64 -3.57
CA GLU A 64 -3.64 -9.99 -3.52
C GLU A 64 -4.97 -10.05 -2.79
N SER A 65 -5.09 -9.33 -1.67
CA SER A 65 -6.34 -9.20 -0.90
C SER A 65 -7.39 -8.35 -1.62
N GLY A 66 -7.04 -7.71 -2.74
CA GLY A 66 -7.94 -6.85 -3.49
C GLY A 66 -8.33 -5.57 -2.76
N VAL A 67 -7.49 -5.07 -1.86
CA VAL A 67 -7.71 -3.78 -1.20
C VAL A 67 -7.32 -2.63 -2.14
N ILE A 68 -6.19 -2.79 -2.83
CA ILE A 68 -5.65 -1.81 -3.78
C ILE A 68 -5.39 -2.46 -5.15
N LYS A 69 -5.31 -1.63 -6.19
CA LYS A 69 -4.88 -2.01 -7.54
C LYS A 69 -3.85 -1.02 -8.07
N MET A 70 -2.90 -1.51 -8.87
CA MET A 70 -1.95 -0.64 -9.57
C MET A 70 -2.66 0.07 -10.71
N HIS A 71 -2.45 1.38 -10.84
CA HIS A 71 -2.94 2.14 -12.00
C HIS A 71 -2.11 1.79 -13.25
N GLU A 72 -2.71 1.95 -14.42
CA GLU A 72 -2.06 1.75 -15.73
C GLU A 72 -0.79 2.60 -15.93
N CYS A 73 -0.71 3.78 -15.28
CA CYS A 73 0.51 4.61 -15.30
C CYS A 73 1.69 4.02 -14.51
N GLY A 74 1.51 2.91 -13.79
CA GLY A 74 2.57 2.21 -13.04
C GLY A 74 3.18 2.96 -11.84
N SER A 75 2.80 4.22 -11.63
CA SER A 75 3.41 5.12 -10.65
C SER A 75 2.48 5.48 -9.48
N MET A 76 1.28 4.91 -9.46
CA MET A 76 0.27 5.15 -8.42
C MET A 76 -0.62 3.92 -8.21
N PHE A 77 -1.12 3.76 -6.99
CA PHE A 77 -2.12 2.76 -6.63
C PHE A 77 -3.49 3.42 -6.43
N ARG A 78 -4.57 2.66 -6.68
CA ARG A 78 -5.96 3.02 -6.40
C ARG A 78 -6.58 2.04 -5.41
N TRP A 79 -7.59 2.48 -4.67
CA TRP A 79 -8.45 1.55 -3.94
C TRP A 79 -9.25 0.72 -4.93
N LYS A 80 -9.39 -0.58 -4.68
CA LYS A 80 -10.22 -1.43 -5.53
C LYS A 80 -11.70 -1.02 -5.48
N ASN A 81 -12.17 -0.53 -4.33
CA ASN A 81 -13.56 -0.09 -4.13
C ASN A 81 -13.91 1.22 -4.83
N ASP A 82 -12.92 1.98 -5.31
CA ASP A 82 -13.12 3.25 -6.04
C ASP A 82 -13.64 3.02 -7.47
N ASP A 83 -13.59 1.78 -7.98
CA ASP A 83 -14.15 1.42 -9.29
C ASP A 83 -15.69 1.45 -9.34
N ALA A 84 -16.36 1.50 -8.19
CA ALA A 84 -17.82 1.48 -8.12
C ALA A 84 -18.46 2.85 -8.42
N ALA A 85 -17.69 3.94 -8.59
CA ALA A 85 -18.23 5.28 -8.82
C ALA A 85 -18.21 5.75 -10.29
N HIS A 86 -17.60 5.01 -11.22
CA HIS A 86 -17.48 5.45 -12.62
C HIS A 86 -17.92 4.45 -13.69
N PHE A 87 -18.52 3.31 -13.32
CA PHE A 87 -19.12 2.38 -14.28
C PHE A 87 -20.63 2.62 -14.42
N ASN A 88 -21.02 3.83 -14.85
CA ASN A 88 -22.37 4.06 -15.37
C ASN A 88 -22.39 5.26 -16.33
N ALA A 89 -21.66 5.13 -17.43
CA ALA A 89 -21.83 6.01 -18.57
C ALA A 89 -21.54 5.21 -19.84
N GLU A 90 -22.35 4.18 -20.13
CA GLU A 90 -22.53 3.57 -21.46
C GLU A 90 -23.62 2.48 -21.38
N ASP A 91 -24.85 2.89 -21.05
CA ASP A 91 -26.07 2.19 -21.51
C ASP A 91 -27.06 3.28 -21.94
N ARG A 92 -26.90 3.74 -23.19
CA ARG A 92 -27.88 4.54 -23.91
C ARG A 92 -27.85 4.20 -25.39
#